data_AF-A0A2N3D2Z0-F1
#
_entry.id   AF-A0A2N3D2Z0-F1
#
_cell.length_a   1.000
_cell.length_b   1.000
_cell.length_c   1.000
_cell.angle_alpha   90.00
_cell.angle_beta   90.00
_cell.angle_gamma   90.00
#
_symmetry.space_group_name_H-M   'P 1'
#
loop_
_entity.id
_entity.type
_entity.pdbx_description
1 polymer ?
#
loop_
_entity_poly.entity_id
_entity_poly.type
_entity_poly.pdbx_seq_one_letter_code
_entity_poly.pdbx_strand_id
1 'polypeptide(L)'
;MWGGRFAAGPSAIMREINASIPFDKALWQQDIAASKAHVAMLGAQGIVSSEDAATISAGLDIVAAEYASNGVPEDWDLEDIHMTTEARLAELVGAVAGRLHTARSRNDQVATDFRLWVRDTIDQMDAGLAGLQAALVTRAGEHADSIMPGFTHLQTAQPVTLGHHLMAYVEMLRRDRSRLSDARARMNQSPLGSAALAGTGFAIDRDATAQALGFDAPTANSLDAVSDRDFALDFLYACSTCALHLSRLAEELILWASQPFGFIRLPDSLSTGSSIMPQKKNPDA
;
A
#
# COMPACT_ATOMS: atom_id res chain seq x y z
N MET A 1 -14.40 5.21 -22.63
CA MET A 1 -12.96 5.41 -22.84
C MET A 1 -12.60 5.41 -24.32
N TRP A 2 -11.37 5.80 -24.68
CA TRP A 2 -10.96 6.50 -25.91
C TRP A 2 -11.13 5.76 -27.25
N GLY A 3 -11.80 4.60 -27.26
CA GLY A 3 -12.09 3.82 -28.47
C GLY A 3 -12.87 4.58 -29.54
N GLY A 4 -13.61 5.64 -29.19
CA GLY A 4 -14.37 6.44 -30.15
C GLY A 4 -13.52 7.32 -31.08
N ARG A 5 -12.22 7.51 -30.81
CA ARG A 5 -11.36 8.43 -31.59
C ARG A 5 -10.50 7.73 -32.64
N PHE A 6 -10.25 6.43 -32.51
CA PHE A 6 -9.31 5.70 -33.36
C PHE A 6 -10.04 4.79 -34.36
N ALA A 7 -9.62 4.82 -35.62
CA ALA A 7 -10.20 3.99 -36.68
C ALA A 7 -9.75 2.51 -36.64
N ALA A 8 -8.65 2.23 -35.95
CA ALA A 8 -8.10 0.89 -35.73
C ALA A 8 -7.71 0.72 -34.26
N GLY A 9 -7.70 -0.53 -33.79
CA GLY A 9 -7.26 -0.87 -32.44
C GLY A 9 -5.74 -0.72 -32.25
N PRO A 10 -5.26 -0.70 -30.99
CA PRO A 10 -3.83 -0.65 -30.69
C PRO A 10 -3.10 -1.88 -31.23
N SER A 11 -1.83 -1.72 -31.60
CA SER A 11 -0.97 -2.86 -31.97
C SER A 11 -0.75 -3.79 -30.78
N ALA A 12 -0.35 -5.03 -31.03
CA ALA A 12 -0.03 -5.98 -29.95
C ALA A 12 1.06 -5.44 -29.00
N ILE A 13 2.11 -4.83 -29.55
CA ILE A 13 3.18 -4.21 -28.75
C ILE A 13 2.65 -3.06 -27.90
N MET A 14 1.75 -2.22 -28.45
CA MET A 14 1.16 -1.12 -27.68
C MET A 14 0.34 -1.63 -26.50
N ARG A 15 -0.43 -2.71 -26.67
CA ARG A 15 -1.17 -3.35 -25.56
C ARG A 15 -0.23 -3.84 -24.47
N GLU A 16 0.85 -4.51 -24.85
CA GLU A 16 1.81 -5.10 -23.90
C GLU A 16 2.54 -4.05 -23.05
N ILE A 17 2.91 -2.90 -23.63
CA ILE A 17 3.63 -1.85 -22.89
C ILE A 17 2.72 -0.90 -22.10
N ASN A 18 1.43 -0.88 -22.41
CA ASN A 18 0.48 0.08 -21.84
C ASN A 18 -0.40 -0.55 -20.76
N ALA A 19 -0.68 -1.85 -20.83
CA ALA A 19 -1.49 -2.54 -19.84
C ALA A 19 -0.81 -2.52 -18.45
N SER A 20 -1.56 -2.06 -17.46
CA SER A 20 -1.17 -2.04 -16.04
C SER A 20 -1.89 -3.10 -15.21
N ILE A 21 -2.91 -3.77 -15.76
CA ILE A 21 -3.69 -4.82 -15.07
C ILE A 21 -2.86 -5.90 -14.35
N PRO A 22 -1.68 -6.35 -14.82
CA PRO A 22 -0.91 -7.38 -14.11
C PRO A 22 -0.46 -6.95 -12.70
N PHE A 23 -0.34 -5.64 -12.43
CA PHE A 23 0.10 -5.11 -11.14
C PHE A 23 -0.91 -4.17 -10.48
N ASP A 24 -1.65 -3.35 -11.23
CA ASP A 24 -2.59 -2.39 -10.65
C ASP A 24 -3.89 -3.04 -10.15
N LYS A 25 -4.14 -4.32 -10.51
CA LYS A 25 -5.20 -5.13 -9.90
C LYS A 25 -5.10 -5.20 -8.38
N ALA A 26 -3.93 -4.93 -7.79
CA ALA A 26 -3.76 -4.79 -6.34
C ALA A 26 -4.58 -3.64 -5.74
N LEU A 27 -5.02 -2.66 -6.54
CA LEU A 27 -5.79 -1.49 -6.13
C LEU A 27 -7.31 -1.73 -6.13
N TRP A 28 -7.79 -2.96 -6.43
CA TRP A 28 -9.22 -3.21 -6.65
C TRP A 28 -10.11 -2.80 -5.47
N GLN A 29 -9.63 -2.96 -4.23
CA GLN A 29 -10.39 -2.58 -3.03
C GLN A 29 -10.58 -1.07 -2.97
N GLN A 30 -9.52 -0.33 -3.29
CA GLN A 30 -9.50 1.13 -3.30
C GLN A 30 -10.34 1.68 -4.45
N ASP A 31 -10.22 1.14 -5.66
CA ASP A 31 -11.02 1.52 -6.84
C ASP A 31 -12.52 1.36 -6.59
N ILE A 32 -12.94 0.23 -6.00
CA ILE A 32 -14.34 0.01 -5.65
C ILE A 32 -14.80 0.96 -4.55
N ALA A 33 -14.02 1.13 -3.47
CA ALA A 33 -14.38 2.04 -2.38
C ALA A 33 -14.53 3.49 -2.86
N ALA A 34 -13.56 3.98 -3.65
CA ALA A 34 -13.60 5.30 -4.26
C ALA A 34 -14.77 5.45 -5.23
N SER A 35 -15.07 4.43 -6.03
CA SER A 35 -16.22 4.41 -6.94
C SER A 35 -17.56 4.44 -6.20
N LYS A 36 -17.69 3.74 -5.07
CA LYS A 36 -18.90 3.80 -4.22
C LYS A 36 -19.07 5.19 -3.58
N ALA A 37 -18.01 5.79 -3.06
CA ALA A 37 -18.06 7.15 -2.53
C ALA A 37 -18.43 8.17 -3.61
N HIS A 38 -17.85 8.03 -4.81
CA HIS A 38 -18.12 8.89 -5.95
C HIS A 38 -19.59 8.82 -6.39
N VAL A 39 -20.13 7.62 -6.63
CA VAL A 39 -21.52 7.50 -7.10
C VAL A 39 -22.54 7.93 -6.05
N ALA A 40 -22.25 7.72 -4.76
CA ALA A 40 -23.08 8.24 -3.68
C ALA A 40 -23.15 9.77 -3.71
N MET A 41 -22.01 10.44 -3.92
CA MET A 41 -21.94 11.89 -4.09
C MET A 41 -22.69 12.35 -5.35
N LEU A 42 -22.51 11.68 -6.50
CA LEU A 42 -23.23 12.02 -7.72
C LEU A 42 -24.76 11.95 -7.53
N GLY A 43 -25.24 10.94 -6.81
CA GLY A 43 -26.66 10.80 -6.44
C GLY A 43 -27.13 11.92 -5.52
N ALA A 44 -26.35 12.26 -4.49
CA ALA A 44 -26.68 13.33 -3.55
C ALA A 44 -26.73 14.73 -4.20
N GLN A 45 -25.86 14.97 -5.19
CA GLN A 45 -25.85 16.21 -5.98
C GLN A 45 -26.87 16.22 -7.13
N GLY A 46 -27.64 15.14 -7.31
CA GLY A 46 -28.62 15.01 -8.40
C GLY A 46 -28.00 14.96 -9.80
N ILE A 47 -26.70 14.71 -9.91
CA ILE A 47 -25.98 14.54 -11.18
C ILE A 47 -26.37 13.22 -11.83
N VAL A 48 -26.62 12.20 -11.00
CA VAL A 48 -27.17 10.89 -11.38
C VAL A 48 -28.42 10.66 -10.53
N SER A 49 -29.42 9.94 -11.08
CA SER A 49 -30.63 9.64 -10.30
C SER A 49 -30.30 8.76 -9.09
N SER A 50 -31.09 8.86 -8.03
CA SER A 50 -30.91 8.02 -6.83
C SER A 50 -31.05 6.53 -7.13
N GLU A 51 -31.93 6.17 -8.08
CA GLU A 51 -32.12 4.79 -8.55
C GLU A 51 -30.88 4.27 -9.27
N ASP A 52 -30.30 5.07 -10.18
CA ASP A 52 -29.07 4.71 -10.89
C ASP A 52 -27.89 4.60 -9.92
N ALA A 53 -27.78 5.53 -8.97
CA ALA A 53 -26.72 5.51 -7.96
C ALA A 53 -26.80 4.26 -7.07
N ALA A 54 -28.01 3.87 -6.64
CA ALA A 54 -28.23 2.65 -5.88
C ALA A 54 -27.91 1.39 -6.71
N THR A 55 -28.32 1.37 -7.98
CA THR A 55 -28.04 0.27 -8.91
C THR A 55 -26.55 0.07 -9.12
N ILE A 56 -25.80 1.15 -9.37
CA ILE A 56 -24.34 1.11 -9.52
C ILE A 56 -23.67 0.64 -8.23
N SER A 57 -24.08 1.17 -7.08
CA SER A 57 -23.49 0.80 -5.78
C SER A 57 -23.66 -0.69 -5.47
N ALA A 58 -24.87 -1.23 -5.72
CA ALA A 58 -25.15 -2.66 -5.55
C ALA A 58 -24.37 -3.52 -6.56
N GLY A 59 -24.20 -3.06 -7.81
CA GLY A 59 -23.36 -3.72 -8.79
C GLY A 59 -21.90 -3.81 -8.34
N LEU A 60 -21.35 -2.72 -7.80
CA LEU A 60 -19.99 -2.67 -7.24
C LEU A 60 -19.80 -3.63 -6.05
N ASP A 61 -20.83 -3.84 -5.22
CA ASP A 61 -20.80 -4.83 -4.14
C ASP A 61 -20.68 -6.27 -4.67
N ILE A 62 -21.35 -6.57 -5.79
CA ILE A 62 -21.23 -7.88 -6.46
C ILE A 62 -19.81 -8.05 -7.01
N VAL A 63 -19.27 -7.04 -7.71
CA VAL A 63 -17.89 -7.07 -8.24
C VAL A 63 -16.87 -7.30 -7.12
N ALA A 64 -17.03 -6.60 -5.98
CA ALA A 64 -16.16 -6.76 -4.83
C ALA A 64 -16.17 -8.20 -4.28
N ALA A 65 -17.36 -8.80 -4.17
CA ALA A 65 -17.51 -10.18 -3.71
C ALA A 65 -16.87 -11.19 -4.68
N GLU A 66 -16.99 -10.96 -6.00
CA GLU A 66 -16.35 -11.77 -7.02
C GLU A 66 -14.82 -11.70 -6.93
N TYR A 67 -14.26 -10.49 -6.85
CA TYR A 67 -12.81 -10.30 -6.72
C TYR A 67 -12.26 -10.89 -5.41
N ALA A 68 -12.97 -10.74 -4.30
CA ALA A 68 -12.56 -11.34 -3.03
C ALA A 68 -12.52 -12.88 -3.08
N SER A 69 -13.44 -13.50 -3.83
CA SER A 69 -13.56 -14.96 -3.90
C SER A 69 -12.64 -15.59 -4.95
N ASN A 70 -12.50 -14.94 -6.11
CA ASN A 70 -11.88 -15.51 -7.30
C ASN A 70 -10.57 -14.82 -7.69
N GLY A 71 -10.24 -13.69 -7.07
CA GLY A 71 -9.23 -12.76 -7.57
C GLY A 71 -9.75 -11.89 -8.71
N VAL A 72 -9.00 -10.83 -9.02
CA VAL A 72 -9.26 -9.98 -10.18
C VAL A 72 -8.82 -10.72 -11.45
N PRO A 73 -9.66 -10.85 -12.48
CA PRO A 73 -9.26 -11.45 -13.75
C PRO A 73 -8.21 -10.57 -14.45
N GLU A 74 -7.22 -11.21 -15.06
CA GLU A 74 -6.25 -10.52 -15.91
C GLU A 74 -6.69 -10.62 -17.38
N ASP A 75 -7.30 -9.55 -17.89
CA ASP A 75 -7.61 -9.38 -19.30
C ASP A 75 -6.77 -8.23 -19.86
N TRP A 76 -5.83 -8.54 -20.75
CA TRP A 76 -4.92 -7.55 -21.34
C TRP A 76 -5.61 -6.61 -22.35
N ASP A 77 -6.83 -6.93 -22.77
CA ASP A 77 -7.67 -6.02 -23.56
C ASP A 77 -8.38 -4.97 -22.67
N LEU A 78 -8.45 -5.23 -21.36
CA LEU A 78 -8.87 -4.28 -20.33
C LEU A 78 -7.62 -3.71 -19.65
N GLU A 79 -7.09 -2.62 -20.23
CA GLU A 79 -5.78 -2.00 -19.91
C GLU A 79 -5.43 -1.96 -18.41
N ASP A 80 -6.40 -1.60 -17.56
CA ASP A 80 -6.21 -1.34 -16.14
C ASP A 80 -7.32 -1.95 -15.25
N ILE A 81 -7.07 -1.99 -13.94
CA ILE A 81 -8.06 -2.41 -12.93
C ILE A 81 -9.40 -1.69 -13.11
N HIS A 82 -9.35 -0.40 -13.40
CA HIS A 82 -10.52 0.43 -13.47
C HIS A 82 -11.41 0.10 -14.69
N MET A 83 -10.81 -0.24 -15.85
CA MET A 83 -11.50 -0.75 -17.04
C MET A 83 -12.10 -2.12 -16.74
N THR A 84 -11.35 -2.96 -16.02
CA THR A 84 -11.81 -4.28 -15.58
C THR A 84 -13.07 -4.17 -14.71
N THR A 85 -13.05 -3.30 -13.70
CA THR A 85 -14.20 -3.02 -12.83
C THR A 85 -15.37 -2.41 -13.62
N GLU A 86 -15.13 -1.42 -14.47
CA GLU A 86 -16.19 -0.75 -15.25
C GLU A 86 -16.85 -1.69 -16.27
N ALA A 87 -16.06 -2.55 -16.94
CA ALA A 87 -16.57 -3.56 -17.87
C ALA A 87 -17.43 -4.59 -17.14
N ARG A 88 -16.94 -5.14 -16.03
CA ARG A 88 -17.71 -6.09 -15.22
C ARG A 88 -18.99 -5.48 -14.67
N LEU A 89 -18.93 -4.23 -14.20
CA LEU A 89 -20.11 -3.50 -13.75
C LEU A 89 -21.13 -3.32 -14.89
N ALA A 90 -20.69 -3.00 -16.11
CA ALA A 90 -21.57 -2.86 -17.25
C ALA A 90 -22.26 -4.18 -17.65
N GLU A 91 -21.60 -5.33 -17.51
CA GLU A 91 -22.24 -6.64 -17.69
C GLU A 91 -23.35 -6.90 -16.66
N LEU A 92 -23.18 -6.41 -15.42
CA LEU A 92 -24.12 -6.62 -14.32
C LEU A 92 -25.32 -5.69 -14.38
N VAL A 93 -25.12 -4.39 -14.67
CA VAL A 93 -26.16 -3.35 -14.56
C VAL A 93 -26.45 -2.62 -15.87
N GLY A 94 -25.85 -3.06 -16.97
CA GLY A 94 -26.08 -2.52 -18.31
C GLY A 94 -25.60 -1.07 -18.47
N ALA A 95 -26.30 -0.31 -19.30
CA ALA A 95 -25.91 1.05 -19.69
C ALA A 95 -25.81 2.04 -18.52
N VAL A 96 -26.45 1.76 -17.39
CA VAL A 96 -26.40 2.59 -16.18
C VAL A 96 -24.96 2.69 -15.65
N ALA A 97 -24.14 1.64 -15.80
CA ALA A 97 -22.74 1.63 -15.38
C ALA A 97 -21.92 2.80 -15.95
N GLY A 98 -22.21 3.20 -17.19
CA GLY A 98 -21.51 4.31 -17.86
C GLY A 98 -21.68 5.67 -17.16
N ARG A 99 -22.67 5.82 -16.28
CA ARG A 99 -22.88 7.05 -15.50
C ARG A 99 -21.88 7.22 -14.37
N LEU A 100 -21.27 6.12 -13.87
CA LEU A 100 -20.29 6.14 -12.78
C LEU A 100 -19.09 7.06 -13.09
N HIS A 101 -18.63 7.09 -14.34
CA HIS A 101 -17.47 7.89 -14.73
C HIS A 101 -17.79 9.39 -14.92
N THR A 102 -19.05 9.81 -14.71
CA THR A 102 -19.44 11.22 -14.82
C THR A 102 -18.68 12.06 -13.79
N ALA A 103 -18.21 13.24 -14.21
CA ALA A 103 -17.42 14.18 -13.39
C ALA A 103 -16.06 13.65 -12.88
N ARG A 104 -15.57 12.53 -13.42
CA ARG A 104 -14.32 11.87 -13.03
C ARG A 104 -13.38 11.71 -14.22
N SER A 105 -12.09 11.51 -13.96
CA SER A 105 -11.11 11.08 -14.94
C SER A 105 -10.35 9.87 -14.40
N ARG A 106 -9.62 9.17 -15.27
CA ARG A 106 -8.67 8.17 -14.79
C ARG A 106 -7.55 8.79 -13.95
N ASN A 107 -7.17 10.05 -14.23
CA ASN A 107 -6.07 10.73 -13.56
C ASN A 107 -6.31 10.95 -12.05
N ASP A 108 -7.48 11.49 -11.68
CA ASP A 108 -7.82 11.69 -10.28
C ASP A 108 -8.30 10.40 -9.60
N GLN A 109 -8.89 9.47 -10.35
CA GLN A 109 -9.23 8.13 -9.86
C GLN A 109 -7.98 7.37 -9.39
N VAL A 110 -6.99 7.15 -10.27
CA VAL A 110 -5.78 6.40 -9.91
C VAL A 110 -4.97 7.11 -8.82
N ALA A 111 -4.97 8.45 -8.80
CA ALA A 111 -4.32 9.22 -7.73
C ALA A 111 -5.01 8.99 -6.38
N THR A 112 -6.35 8.83 -6.38
CA THR A 112 -7.12 8.51 -5.17
C THR A 112 -6.82 7.08 -4.72
N ASP A 113 -6.90 6.13 -5.64
CA ASP A 113 -6.75 4.71 -5.34
C ASP A 113 -5.33 4.41 -4.82
N PHE A 114 -4.31 5.00 -5.44
CA PHE A 114 -2.94 4.84 -5.01
C PHE A 114 -2.69 5.45 -3.62
N ARG A 115 -3.28 6.61 -3.31
CA ARG A 115 -3.19 7.19 -1.96
C ARG A 115 -3.86 6.29 -0.92
N LEU A 116 -5.07 5.82 -1.19
CA LEU A 116 -5.77 4.91 -0.29
C LEU A 116 -4.90 3.65 -0.04
N TRP A 117 -4.32 3.08 -1.09
CA TRP A 117 -3.47 1.89 -0.97
C TRP A 117 -2.20 2.15 -0.17
N VAL A 118 -1.52 3.27 -0.39
CA VAL A 118 -0.33 3.65 0.40
C VAL A 118 -0.70 3.86 1.86
N ARG A 119 -1.84 4.50 2.15
CA ARG A 119 -2.32 4.70 3.52
C ARG A 119 -2.57 3.37 4.23
N ASP A 120 -3.27 2.44 3.58
CA ASP A 120 -3.54 1.11 4.13
C ASP A 120 -2.25 0.31 4.34
N THR A 121 -1.28 0.47 3.43
CA THR A 121 0.04 -0.18 3.53
C THR A 121 0.87 0.41 4.67
N ILE A 122 0.83 1.73 4.88
CA ILE A 122 1.46 2.38 6.04
C ILE A 122 0.87 1.82 7.34
N ASP A 123 -0.45 1.70 7.43
CA ASP A 123 -1.12 1.20 8.63
C ASP A 123 -0.73 -0.26 8.94
N GLN A 124 -0.62 -1.11 7.91
CA GLN A 124 -0.12 -2.49 8.05
C GLN A 124 1.36 -2.54 8.49
N MET A 125 2.20 -1.70 7.88
CA MET A 125 3.62 -1.64 8.21
C MET A 125 3.84 -1.14 9.64
N ASP A 126 3.11 -0.11 10.07
CA ASP A 126 3.19 0.41 11.44
C ASP A 126 2.81 -0.66 12.47
N ALA A 127 1.75 -1.43 12.21
CA ALA A 127 1.35 -2.55 13.06
C ALA A 127 2.43 -3.64 13.14
N GLY A 128 3.06 -3.99 12.01
CA GLY A 128 4.18 -4.95 11.98
C GLY A 128 5.38 -4.46 12.79
N LEU A 129 5.75 -3.18 12.65
CA LEU A 129 6.84 -2.57 13.41
C LEU A 129 6.50 -2.48 14.91
N ALA A 130 5.25 -2.20 15.26
CA ALA A 130 4.79 -2.24 16.65
C ALA A 130 4.97 -3.64 17.26
N GLY A 131 4.60 -4.69 16.51
CA GLY A 131 4.80 -6.07 16.91
C GLY A 131 6.27 -6.42 17.12
N LEU A 132 7.14 -6.01 16.20
CA LEU A 132 8.59 -6.21 16.33
C LEU A 132 9.17 -5.46 17.54
N GLN A 133 8.76 -4.20 17.77
CA GLN A 133 9.17 -3.45 18.96
C GLN A 133 8.76 -4.16 20.25
N ALA A 134 7.51 -4.65 20.33
CA ALA A 134 7.04 -5.39 21.50
C ALA A 134 7.85 -6.67 21.76
N ALA A 135 8.18 -7.41 20.70
CA ALA A 135 9.02 -8.60 20.78
C ALA A 135 10.44 -8.26 21.27
N LEU A 136 11.05 -7.21 20.73
CA LEU A 136 12.38 -6.74 21.14
C LEU A 136 12.39 -6.26 22.59
N VAL A 137 11.39 -5.49 23.03
CA VAL A 137 11.27 -5.02 24.42
C VAL A 137 11.10 -6.20 25.38
N THR A 138 10.29 -7.19 25.01
CA THR A 138 10.10 -8.40 25.82
C THR A 138 11.42 -9.14 26.00
N ARG A 139 12.14 -9.42 24.91
CA ARG A 139 13.46 -10.05 24.95
C ARG A 139 14.49 -9.19 25.68
N ALA A 140 14.41 -7.88 25.54
CA ALA A 140 15.30 -6.96 26.23
C ALA A 140 15.12 -7.03 27.76
N GLY A 141 13.87 -7.15 28.23
CA GLY A 141 13.55 -7.36 29.64
C GLY A 141 14.06 -8.71 30.16
N GLU A 142 13.83 -9.79 29.43
CA GLU A 142 14.33 -11.14 29.78
C GLU A 142 15.86 -11.20 29.88
N HIS A 143 16.55 -10.42 29.05
CA HIS A 143 18.00 -10.39 28.94
C HIS A 143 18.63 -9.10 29.47
N ALA A 144 17.94 -8.39 30.37
CA ALA A 144 18.41 -7.12 30.93
C ALA A 144 19.79 -7.24 31.59
N ASP A 145 20.05 -8.36 32.26
CA ASP A 145 21.30 -8.67 32.97
C ASP A 145 22.23 -9.63 32.20
N SER A 146 21.86 -10.06 30.99
CA SER A 146 22.67 -10.99 30.19
C SER A 146 23.85 -10.26 29.57
N ILE A 147 25.02 -10.36 30.19
CA ILE A 147 26.25 -9.69 29.73
C ILE A 147 26.72 -10.28 28.39
N MET A 148 27.08 -9.40 27.45
CA MET A 148 27.74 -9.75 26.19
C MET A 148 28.84 -8.73 25.86
N PRO A 149 29.84 -9.09 25.04
CA PRO A 149 30.79 -8.10 24.54
C PRO A 149 30.08 -7.08 23.64
N GLY A 150 30.28 -5.79 23.90
CA GLY A 150 29.96 -4.74 22.95
C GLY A 150 31.07 -4.62 21.90
N PHE A 151 30.71 -4.23 20.68
CA PHE A 151 31.67 -4.15 19.57
C PHE A 151 31.73 -2.76 18.95
N THR A 152 32.94 -2.31 18.63
CA THR A 152 33.20 -1.23 17.68
C THR A 152 34.24 -1.73 16.68
N HIS A 153 34.04 -1.50 15.37
CA HIS A 153 34.86 -2.12 14.32
C HIS A 153 34.97 -3.66 14.41
N LEU A 154 33.92 -4.31 14.95
CA LEU A 154 33.89 -5.74 15.29
C LEU A 154 35.00 -6.19 16.26
N GLN A 155 35.66 -5.25 16.95
CA GLN A 155 36.58 -5.50 18.05
C GLN A 155 35.82 -5.41 19.37
N THR A 156 36.14 -6.32 20.30
CA THR A 156 35.58 -6.29 21.65
C THR A 156 35.95 -4.97 22.33
N ALA A 157 34.93 -4.20 22.68
CA ALA A 157 35.05 -2.91 23.34
C ALA A 157 34.70 -3.08 24.83
N GLN A 158 33.60 -2.47 25.27
CA GLN A 158 33.12 -2.55 26.64
C GLN A 158 32.05 -3.65 26.78
N PRO A 159 31.92 -4.29 27.95
CA PRO A 159 30.78 -5.15 28.24
C PRO A 159 29.47 -4.35 28.15
N VAL A 160 28.46 -4.93 27.53
CA VAL A 160 27.08 -4.46 27.52
C VAL A 160 26.15 -5.60 27.94
N THR A 161 24.84 -5.37 28.00
CA THR A 161 23.88 -6.46 28.11
C THR A 161 23.12 -6.65 26.80
N LEU A 162 22.71 -7.88 26.52
CA LEU A 162 21.86 -8.16 25.35
C LEU A 162 20.58 -7.31 25.40
N GLY A 163 20.00 -7.12 26.59
CA GLY A 163 18.86 -6.23 26.74
C GLY A 163 19.15 -4.79 26.29
N HIS A 164 20.28 -4.22 26.68
CA HIS A 164 20.70 -2.89 26.20
C HIS A 164 20.88 -2.85 24.69
N HIS A 165 21.49 -3.89 24.11
CA HIS A 165 21.73 -4.01 22.67
C HIS A 165 20.42 -4.07 21.88
N LEU A 166 19.45 -4.89 22.32
CA LEU A 166 18.14 -4.99 21.67
C LEU A 166 17.35 -3.68 21.74
N MET A 167 17.47 -2.92 22.83
CA MET A 167 16.83 -1.60 22.94
C MET A 167 17.37 -0.58 21.94
N ALA A 168 18.58 -0.74 21.42
CA ALA A 168 19.08 0.11 20.32
C ALA A 168 18.20 -0.01 19.07
N TYR A 169 17.70 -1.21 18.75
CA TYR A 169 16.80 -1.44 17.63
C TYR A 169 15.38 -0.95 17.91
N VAL A 170 14.90 -1.02 19.15
CA VAL A 170 13.63 -0.42 19.54
C VAL A 170 13.62 1.08 19.22
N GLU A 171 14.72 1.78 19.52
CA GLU A 171 14.88 3.20 19.19
C GLU A 171 14.99 3.49 17.69
N MET A 172 15.63 2.60 16.92
CA MET A 172 15.65 2.69 15.45
C MET A 172 14.23 2.59 14.89
N LEU A 173 13.49 1.54 15.26
CA LEU A 173 12.12 1.30 14.80
C LEU A 173 11.16 2.39 15.27
N ARG A 174 11.39 2.99 16.46
CA ARG A 174 10.59 4.14 16.93
C ARG A 174 10.67 5.32 15.96
N ARG A 175 11.86 5.61 15.43
CA ARG A 175 12.04 6.65 14.42
C ARG A 175 11.46 6.26 13.06
N ASP A 176 11.42 4.98 12.73
CA ASP A 176 10.80 4.53 11.48
C ASP A 176 9.28 4.70 11.54
N ARG A 177 8.65 4.31 12.66
CA ARG A 177 7.22 4.53 12.89
C ARG A 177 6.84 6.01 12.92
N SER A 178 7.68 6.89 13.48
CA SER A 178 7.41 8.33 13.42
C SER A 178 7.44 8.86 11.98
N ARG A 179 8.38 8.39 11.14
CA ARG A 179 8.42 8.76 9.72
C ARG A 179 7.19 8.28 8.96
N LEU A 180 6.73 7.06 9.23
CA LEU A 180 5.49 6.53 8.66
C LEU A 180 4.29 7.38 9.07
N SER A 181 4.17 7.73 10.36
CA SER A 181 3.11 8.59 10.85
C SER A 181 3.10 9.96 10.17
N ASP A 182 4.27 10.58 9.99
CA ASP A 182 4.40 11.87 9.32
C ASP A 182 4.05 11.80 7.83
N ALA A 183 4.52 10.75 7.14
CA ALA A 183 4.18 10.50 5.73
C ALA A 183 2.68 10.29 5.55
N ARG A 184 2.08 9.45 6.40
CA ARG A 184 0.64 9.17 6.43
C ARG A 184 -0.18 10.45 6.60
N ALA A 185 0.22 11.32 7.51
CA ALA A 185 -0.47 12.58 7.77
C ALA A 185 -0.40 13.52 6.56
N ARG A 186 0.78 13.70 5.96
CA ARG A 186 0.96 14.58 4.79
C ARG A 186 0.14 14.15 3.58
N MET A 187 0.05 12.85 3.35
CA MET A 187 -0.60 12.32 2.15
C MET A 187 -2.13 12.30 2.20
N ASN A 188 -2.74 12.49 3.38
CA ASN A 188 -4.15 12.22 3.65
C ASN A 188 -5.11 13.33 3.16
N GLN A 189 -4.88 13.82 1.94
CA GLN A 189 -5.79 14.72 1.22
C GLN A 189 -6.31 14.04 -0.06
N SER A 190 -7.60 14.22 -0.34
CA SER A 190 -8.29 13.54 -1.45
C SER A 190 -8.10 14.27 -2.78
N PRO A 191 -7.54 13.62 -3.82
CA PRO A 191 -7.43 14.20 -5.14
C PRO A 191 -8.73 14.05 -5.97
N LEU A 192 -9.68 13.21 -5.53
CA LEU A 192 -10.92 12.92 -6.24
C LEU A 192 -11.73 14.21 -6.51
N GLY A 193 -12.23 14.33 -7.74
CA GLY A 193 -12.92 15.53 -8.22
C GLY A 193 -12.02 16.53 -8.94
N SER A 194 -10.71 16.26 -9.04
CA SER A 194 -9.77 17.02 -9.88
C SER A 194 -9.92 16.70 -11.37
N ALA A 195 -10.66 15.64 -11.70
CA ALA A 195 -10.86 15.10 -13.05
C ALA A 195 -9.51 14.97 -13.78
N ALA A 196 -9.44 15.37 -15.05
CA ALA A 196 -8.23 15.16 -15.84
C ALA A 196 -7.07 16.04 -15.39
N LEU A 197 -7.35 17.29 -15.00
CA LEU A 197 -6.36 18.28 -14.53
C LEU A 197 -6.96 19.61 -14.05
N ALA A 198 -8.15 19.99 -14.51
CA ALA A 198 -8.73 21.32 -14.33
C ALA A 198 -9.97 21.33 -13.42
N GLY A 199 -10.22 20.23 -12.72
CA GLY A 199 -11.50 19.98 -12.06
C GLY A 199 -12.60 19.61 -13.05
N THR A 200 -13.84 19.61 -12.56
CA THR A 200 -15.03 19.24 -13.31
C THR A 200 -16.01 20.40 -13.41
N GLY A 201 -16.78 20.46 -14.50
CA GLY A 201 -17.85 21.45 -14.68
C GLY A 201 -19.14 21.11 -13.92
N PHE A 202 -19.20 19.92 -13.31
CA PHE A 202 -20.32 19.51 -12.45
C PHE A 202 -20.16 20.07 -11.05
N ALA A 203 -21.27 20.43 -10.40
CA ALA A 203 -21.29 20.86 -9.00
C ALA A 203 -21.13 19.66 -8.05
N ILE A 204 -19.93 19.09 -8.01
CA ILE A 204 -19.60 17.97 -7.11
C ILE A 204 -19.30 18.47 -5.69
N ASP A 205 -19.46 17.59 -4.70
CA ASP A 205 -19.06 17.82 -3.32
C ASP A 205 -17.80 17.01 -3.00
N ARG A 206 -16.64 17.68 -3.01
CA ARG A 206 -15.35 17.04 -2.73
C ARG A 206 -15.14 16.76 -1.25
N ASP A 207 -15.73 17.56 -0.36
CA ASP A 207 -15.63 17.35 1.07
C ASP A 207 -16.38 16.06 1.47
N ALA A 208 -17.55 15.82 0.87
CA ALA A 208 -18.31 14.60 1.09
C ALA A 208 -17.54 13.33 0.67
N THR A 209 -16.89 13.33 -0.50
CA THR A 209 -16.10 12.17 -0.94
C THR A 209 -14.81 12.02 -0.14
N ALA A 210 -14.13 13.11 0.21
CA ALA A 210 -12.96 13.07 1.09
C ALA A 210 -13.30 12.45 2.44
N GLN A 211 -14.39 12.90 3.08
CA GLN A 211 -14.87 12.38 4.36
C GLN A 211 -15.26 10.90 4.25
N ALA A 212 -16.02 10.52 3.22
CA ALA A 212 -16.45 9.13 3.01
C ALA A 212 -15.27 8.16 2.86
N LEU A 213 -14.14 8.65 2.32
CA LEU A 213 -12.91 7.88 2.11
C LEU A 213 -11.88 8.07 3.24
N GLY A 214 -12.23 8.78 4.32
CA GLY A 214 -11.35 8.99 5.48
C GLY A 214 -10.15 9.90 5.23
N PHE A 215 -10.20 10.74 4.19
CA PHE A 215 -9.24 11.83 4.00
C PHE A 215 -9.59 13.01 4.91
N ASP A 216 -8.59 13.83 5.25
CA ASP A 216 -8.78 14.98 6.14
C ASP A 216 -9.43 16.18 5.42
N ALA A 217 -9.14 16.32 4.13
CA ALA A 217 -9.69 17.36 3.25
C ALA A 217 -9.47 17.00 1.77
N PRO A 218 -10.14 17.69 0.83
CA PRO A 218 -9.76 17.68 -0.57
C PRO A 218 -8.43 18.39 -0.80
N THR A 219 -7.67 17.97 -1.82
CA THR A 219 -6.50 18.72 -2.29
C THR A 219 -6.89 20.12 -2.80
N ALA A 220 -6.02 21.11 -2.62
CA ALA A 220 -6.34 22.51 -2.93
C ALA A 220 -6.19 22.91 -4.41
N ASN A 221 -5.48 22.12 -5.23
CA ASN A 221 -5.22 22.43 -6.63
C ASN A 221 -5.30 21.17 -7.51
N SER A 222 -6.05 21.23 -8.60
CA SER A 222 -6.32 20.06 -9.45
C SER A 222 -5.14 19.64 -10.33
N LEU A 223 -4.28 20.58 -10.77
CA LEU A 223 -3.08 20.27 -11.56
C LEU A 223 -2.08 19.51 -10.70
N ASP A 224 -1.87 20.00 -9.49
CA ASP A 224 -1.07 19.33 -8.46
C ASP A 224 -1.64 17.96 -8.13
N ALA A 225 -2.92 17.87 -7.78
CA ALA A 225 -3.56 16.63 -7.33
C ALA A 225 -3.38 15.41 -8.26
N VAL A 226 -3.42 15.63 -9.58
CA VAL A 226 -3.28 14.55 -10.57
C VAL A 226 -1.82 14.22 -10.91
N SER A 227 -0.89 15.16 -10.68
CA SER A 227 0.53 15.01 -10.99
C SER A 227 1.39 14.64 -9.78
N ASP A 228 0.93 14.93 -8.56
CA ASP A 228 1.64 14.71 -7.31
C ASP A 228 1.91 13.21 -7.06
N ARG A 229 3.16 12.89 -6.74
CA ARG A 229 3.63 11.57 -6.30
C ARG A 229 4.56 11.66 -5.08
N ASP A 230 4.60 12.79 -4.39
CA ASP A 230 5.43 13.02 -3.20
C ASP A 230 5.08 12.02 -2.10
N PHE A 231 3.80 11.68 -1.92
CA PHE A 231 3.37 10.68 -0.95
C PHE A 231 4.02 9.30 -1.17
N ALA A 232 4.22 8.90 -2.42
CA ALA A 232 4.86 7.62 -2.75
C ALA A 232 6.37 7.69 -2.48
N LEU A 233 7.00 8.83 -2.76
CA LEU A 233 8.42 9.05 -2.46
C LEU A 233 8.69 9.09 -0.96
N ASP A 234 7.84 9.78 -0.19
CA ASP A 234 7.90 9.83 1.27
C ASP A 234 7.76 8.43 1.88
N PHE A 235 6.82 7.63 1.36
CA PHE A 235 6.65 6.24 1.78
C PHE A 235 7.88 5.37 1.43
N LEU A 236 8.41 5.47 0.21
CA LEU A 236 9.60 4.74 -0.21
C LEU A 236 10.84 5.12 0.61
N TYR A 237 10.98 6.39 0.99
CA TYR A 237 12.06 6.85 1.86
C TYR A 237 11.94 6.24 3.26
N ALA A 238 10.74 6.21 3.84
CA ALA A 238 10.48 5.56 5.12
C ALA A 238 10.81 4.06 5.06
N CYS A 239 10.38 3.36 4.00
CA CYS A 239 10.69 1.95 3.75
C CYS A 239 12.19 1.70 3.62
N SER A 240 12.91 2.54 2.87
CA SER A 240 14.35 2.40 2.67
C SER A 240 15.13 2.56 3.97
N THR A 241 14.75 3.52 4.80
CA THR A 241 15.38 3.75 6.11
C THR A 241 15.11 2.59 7.06
N CYS A 242 13.87 2.10 7.10
CA CYS A 242 13.51 0.93 7.89
C CYS A 242 14.30 -0.32 7.45
N ALA A 243 14.41 -0.55 6.14
CA ALA A 243 15.17 -1.67 5.59
C ALA A 243 16.66 -1.61 5.99
N LEU A 244 17.27 -0.43 6.06
CA LEU A 244 18.65 -0.27 6.55
C LEU A 244 18.80 -0.60 8.05
N HIS A 245 17.80 -0.30 8.88
CA HIS A 245 17.83 -0.72 10.28
C HIS A 245 17.66 -2.24 10.43
N LEU A 246 16.75 -2.83 9.68
CA LEU A 246 16.52 -4.27 9.66
C LEU A 246 17.74 -5.03 9.11
N SER A 247 18.42 -4.50 8.10
CA SER A 247 19.64 -5.13 7.56
C SER A 247 20.77 -5.15 8.59
N ARG A 248 20.87 -4.14 9.45
CA ARG A 248 21.83 -4.13 10.55
C ARG A 248 21.51 -5.17 11.62
N LEU A 249 20.22 -5.31 11.97
CA LEU A 249 19.78 -6.37 12.88
C LEU A 249 20.08 -7.76 12.30
N ALA A 250 19.78 -7.95 11.01
CA ALA A 250 20.07 -9.20 10.32
C ALA A 250 21.57 -9.53 10.34
N GLU A 251 22.44 -8.57 10.02
CA GLU A 251 23.90 -8.74 10.07
C GLU A 251 24.37 -9.21 11.45
N GLU A 252 23.83 -8.64 12.52
CA GLU A 252 24.17 -9.05 13.88
C GLU A 252 23.67 -10.46 14.20
N LEU A 253 22.43 -10.81 13.84
CA LEU A 253 21.90 -12.15 14.06
C LEU A 253 22.70 -13.21 13.27
N ILE A 254 23.11 -12.90 12.03
CA ILE A 254 23.96 -13.75 11.20
C ILE A 254 25.31 -13.99 11.90
N LEU A 255 25.96 -12.91 12.37
CA LEU A 255 27.24 -13.01 13.07
C LEU A 255 27.10 -13.79 14.38
N TRP A 256 26.09 -13.49 15.20
CA TRP A 256 25.86 -14.11 16.51
C TRP A 256 25.53 -15.60 16.41
N ALA A 257 24.85 -16.03 15.34
CA ALA A 257 24.51 -17.43 15.09
C ALA A 257 25.69 -18.24 14.52
N SER A 258 26.75 -17.56 14.04
CA SER A 258 27.93 -18.22 13.49
C SER A 258 28.71 -18.97 14.57
N GLN A 259 29.41 -20.04 14.18
CA GLN A 259 30.16 -20.89 15.12
C GLN A 259 31.23 -20.16 15.95
N PRO A 260 31.99 -19.17 15.40
CA PRO A 260 32.99 -18.44 16.19
C PRO A 260 32.39 -17.56 17.30
N PHE A 261 31.18 -17.04 17.12
CA PHE A 261 30.50 -16.22 18.12
C PHE A 261 29.63 -17.08 19.04
N GLY A 262 28.70 -17.85 18.46
CA GLY A 262 27.83 -18.77 19.19
C GLY A 262 26.96 -18.10 20.27
N PHE A 263 26.61 -16.82 20.11
CA PHE A 263 25.82 -16.08 21.10
C PHE A 263 24.34 -16.45 21.05
N ILE A 264 23.83 -16.83 19.88
CA ILE A 264 22.43 -17.20 19.69
C ILE A 264 22.30 -18.52 18.94
N ARG A 265 21.12 -19.13 19.07
CA ARG A 265 20.70 -20.28 18.25
C ARG A 265 19.35 -19.97 17.61
N LEU A 266 19.28 -20.10 16.29
CA LEU A 266 18.07 -19.84 15.54
C LEU A 266 17.08 -21.02 15.61
N PRO A 267 15.76 -20.74 15.60
CA PRO A 267 14.72 -21.76 15.60
C PRO A 267 14.68 -22.49 14.26
N ASP A 268 14.36 -23.79 14.29
CA ASP A 268 14.31 -24.62 13.08
C ASP A 268 13.29 -24.12 12.04
N SER A 269 12.22 -23.48 12.48
CA SER A 269 11.18 -22.93 11.61
C SER A 269 11.61 -21.69 10.81
N LEU A 270 12.71 -21.04 11.20
CA LEU A 270 13.23 -19.82 10.55
C LEU A 270 14.68 -20.02 10.10
N SER A 271 15.09 -21.26 9.88
CA SER A 271 16.43 -21.59 9.42
C SER A 271 16.38 -22.78 8.48
N THR A 272 17.32 -22.83 7.53
CA THR A 272 17.51 -24.03 6.71
C THR A 272 18.72 -24.82 7.16
N GLY A 273 18.77 -26.09 6.77
CA GLY A 273 19.87 -26.99 7.09
C GLY A 273 20.80 -27.24 5.91
N SER A 274 21.74 -28.17 6.12
CA SER A 274 22.53 -28.77 5.05
C SER A 274 22.43 -30.28 5.11
N SER A 275 22.16 -30.92 3.96
CA SER A 275 22.05 -32.38 3.88
C SER A 275 23.35 -33.12 4.22
N ILE A 276 24.52 -32.47 4.06
CA ILE A 276 25.83 -33.04 4.36
C ILE A 276 26.37 -32.65 5.75
N MET A 277 25.82 -31.60 6.36
CA MET A 277 26.26 -31.07 7.67
C MET A 277 25.05 -30.89 8.59
N PRO A 278 24.64 -31.92 9.34
CA PRO A 278 23.44 -31.88 10.19
C PRO A 278 23.46 -30.79 11.27
N GLN A 279 24.65 -30.33 11.68
CA GLN A 279 24.84 -29.26 12.65
C GLN A 279 24.69 -27.85 12.07
N LYS A 280 24.70 -27.70 10.74
CA LYS A 280 24.68 -26.39 10.07
C LYS A 280 23.25 -25.86 10.02
N LYS A 281 23.01 -24.69 10.62
CA LYS A 281 21.79 -23.90 10.47
C LYS A 281 22.11 -22.59 9.75
N ASN A 282 21.42 -22.33 8.65
CA ASN A 282 21.59 -21.11 7.86
C ASN A 282 20.54 -20.05 8.27
N PRO A 283 20.95 -18.80 8.54
CA PRO A 283 20.05 -17.67 8.82
C PRO A 283 19.43 -17.12 7.53
N ASP A 284 18.55 -17.89 6.89
CA ASP A 284 18.01 -17.53 5.55
C ASP A 284 16.82 -16.55 5.61
N ALA A 285 16.10 -16.49 6.74
CA ALA A 285 14.97 -15.60 6.97
C ALA A 285 15.43 -14.20 7.40
#